data_AF-A0A9X9LS89-F1
#
_entry.id   AF-A0A9X9LS89-F1
#
_cell.length_a   1.000
_cell.length_b   1.000
_cell.length_c   1.000
_cell.angle_alpha   90.00
_cell.angle_beta   90.00
_cell.angle_gamma   90.00
#
_symmetry.space_group_name_H-M   'P 1'
#
loop_
_entity.id
_entity.type
_entity.pdbx_description
1 polymer ?
#
loop_
_entity_poly.entity_id
_entity_poly.type
_entity_poly.pdbx_seq_one_letter_code
_entity_poly.pdbx_strand_id
1 'polypeptide(L)'
;IFDNEAKDLEREVCFIDIACDEIPERYYKESEDPKHFKSEKTGRGQLREGWRDSHQPIMCSYKLVTVKFEVWGLQTRVEQFVHKVVRDILLIGHRQAFAWVDEWYGKS
;
A
#
# COMPACT_ATOMS: atom_id res chain seq x y z
N ILE A 1 5.18 -13.87 11.41
CA ILE A 1 5.52 -12.41 11.50
C ILE A 1 4.84 -11.81 12.72
N PHE A 2 3.54 -12.04 12.92
CA PHE A 2 2.79 -11.52 14.08
C PHE A 2 2.47 -12.63 15.08
N ASP A 3 3.49 -13.38 15.49
CA ASP A 3 3.32 -14.68 16.16
C ASP A 3 2.77 -14.59 17.60
N ASN A 4 2.72 -13.38 18.16
CA ASN A 4 2.22 -13.06 19.52
C ASN A 4 0.76 -12.60 19.56
N GLU A 5 0.08 -12.51 18.42
CA GLU A 5 -1.32 -12.04 18.35
C GLU A 5 -2.30 -13.20 18.29
N ALA A 6 -3.53 -12.98 18.73
CA ALA A 6 -4.57 -14.01 18.90
C ALA A 6 -4.63 -14.96 17.68
N LYS A 7 -4.16 -16.20 17.87
CA LYS A 7 -3.95 -17.17 16.79
C LYS A 7 -5.27 -17.66 16.18
N ASP A 8 -6.37 -17.48 16.89
CA ASP A 8 -7.70 -18.02 16.53
C ASP A 8 -8.64 -16.99 15.89
N LEU A 9 -8.14 -15.78 15.55
CA LEU A 9 -8.90 -14.83 14.75
C LEU A 9 -8.79 -15.18 13.27
N GLU A 10 -9.93 -15.24 12.59
CA GLU A 10 -9.99 -15.29 11.12
C GLU A 10 -9.33 -14.02 10.57
N ARG A 11 -8.35 -14.20 9.68
CA ARG A 11 -7.55 -13.12 9.10
C ARG A 11 -7.70 -13.15 7.60
N GLU A 12 -8.03 -11.99 7.03
CA GLU A 12 -7.96 -11.78 5.59
C GLU A 12 -6.59 -11.22 5.21
N VAL A 13 -5.95 -11.81 4.20
CA VAL A 13 -4.70 -11.29 3.63
C VAL A 13 -5.03 -10.46 2.40
N CYS A 14 -4.80 -9.15 2.48
CA CYS A 14 -4.99 -8.23 1.37
C CYS A 14 -3.63 -7.79 0.80
N PHE A 15 -3.34 -8.20 -0.43
CA PHE A 15 -2.17 -7.71 -1.16
C PHE A 15 -2.45 -6.34 -1.78
N ILE A 16 -1.47 -5.45 -1.69
CA ILE A 16 -1.51 -4.13 -2.32
C ILE A 16 -0.45 -4.10 -3.42
N ASP A 17 -0.88 -3.79 -4.65
CA ASP A 17 0.02 -3.56 -5.77
C ASP A 17 0.05 -2.07 -6.13
N ILE A 18 1.15 -1.40 -5.77
CA ILE A 18 1.30 0.04 -6.03
C ILE A 18 1.28 0.40 -7.51
N ALA A 19 1.56 -0.54 -8.42
CA ALA A 19 1.53 -0.27 -9.86
C ALA A 19 0.17 -0.63 -10.46
N CYS A 20 -0.40 -1.76 -10.07
CA CYS A 20 -1.54 -2.37 -10.76
C CYS A 20 -2.90 -2.09 -10.11
N ASP A 21 -2.97 -1.83 -8.80
CA ASP A 21 -4.25 -1.57 -8.14
C ASP A 21 -4.80 -0.20 -8.53
N GLU A 22 -6.12 -0.14 -8.72
CA GLU A 22 -6.82 1.10 -9.00
C GLU A 22 -6.89 2.00 -7.78
N ILE A 23 -6.77 3.32 -8.01
CA ILE A 23 -7.04 4.35 -7.00
C ILE A 23 -8.21 5.22 -7.47
N PRO A 24 -8.97 5.83 -6.55
CA PRO A 24 -9.99 6.80 -6.94
C PRO A 24 -9.38 7.96 -7.74
N GLU A 25 -9.99 8.31 -8.86
CA GLU A 25 -9.50 9.34 -9.82
C GLU A 25 -9.10 10.66 -9.15
N ARG A 26 -9.86 11.09 -8.12
CA ARG A 26 -9.56 12.31 -7.36
C ARG A 26 -8.19 12.34 -6.67
N TYR A 27 -7.56 11.17 -6.48
CA TYR A 27 -6.23 11.03 -5.91
C TYR A 27 -5.16 10.74 -6.97
N TYR A 28 -5.56 10.51 -8.23
CA TYR A 28 -4.60 10.24 -9.29
C TYR A 28 -3.82 11.50 -9.64
N LYS A 29 -2.49 11.34 -9.71
CA LYS A 29 -1.57 12.31 -10.31
C LYS A 29 -0.55 11.53 -11.10
N GLU A 30 -0.33 11.93 -12.35
CA GLU A 30 0.63 11.28 -13.23
C GLU A 30 2.05 11.26 -12.63
N SER A 31 2.44 12.35 -11.93
CA SER A 31 3.72 12.45 -11.23
C SER A 31 3.89 11.47 -10.07
N GLU A 32 2.80 10.91 -9.55
CA GLU A 32 2.77 9.93 -8.45
C GLU A 32 2.46 8.52 -8.95
N ASP A 33 2.44 8.30 -10.27
CA ASP A 33 2.14 7.00 -10.87
C ASP A 33 3.39 6.14 -11.08
N PRO A 34 3.56 5.02 -10.36
CA PRO A 34 4.73 4.15 -10.52
C PRO A 34 4.90 3.55 -11.91
N LYS A 35 3.83 3.49 -12.72
CA LYS A 35 3.89 3.06 -14.13
C LYS A 35 4.60 4.07 -15.03
N HIS A 36 4.58 5.34 -14.66
CA HIS A 36 5.15 6.44 -15.45
C HIS A 36 6.43 7.00 -14.82
N PHE A 37 6.55 6.93 -13.50
CA PHE A 37 7.71 7.42 -12.77
C PHE A 37 8.96 6.55 -12.98
N LYS A 38 10.10 7.21 -13.22
CA LYS A 38 11.43 6.63 -13.16
C LYS A 38 12.35 7.58 -12.40
N SER A 39 12.99 7.08 -11.37
CA SER A 39 13.93 7.82 -10.53
C SER A 39 15.19 8.18 -11.31
N GLU A 40 15.60 9.45 -11.25
CA GLU A 40 16.85 9.92 -11.82
C GLU A 40 18.05 9.56 -10.93
N LYS A 41 17.87 9.53 -9.60
CA LYS A 41 18.95 9.23 -8.66
C LYS A 41 19.27 7.75 -8.54
N THR A 42 18.26 6.88 -8.67
CA THR A 42 18.40 5.44 -8.44
C THR A 42 18.16 4.59 -9.68
N GLY A 43 17.61 5.17 -10.75
CA GLY A 43 17.23 4.45 -11.97
C GLY A 43 16.02 3.53 -11.83
N ARG A 44 15.40 3.44 -10.63
CA ARG A 44 14.26 2.57 -10.35
C ARG A 44 12.99 3.04 -11.06
N GLY A 45 12.14 2.09 -11.42
CA GLY A 45 10.97 2.34 -12.25
C GLY A 45 11.33 2.36 -13.74
N GLN A 46 10.36 2.31 -14.64
CA GLN A 46 8.91 2.26 -14.43
C GLN A 46 8.43 0.87 -13.98
N LEU A 47 7.42 0.81 -13.11
CA LEU A 47 6.85 -0.46 -12.64
C LEU A 47 5.73 -0.91 -13.59
N ARG A 48 5.92 -2.05 -14.26
CA ARG A 48 4.91 -2.69 -15.13
C ARG A 48 4.31 -3.92 -14.46
N GLU A 49 3.30 -4.52 -15.09
CA GLU A 49 2.80 -5.83 -14.65
C GLU A 49 3.96 -6.84 -14.55
N GLY A 50 4.01 -7.61 -13.46
CA GLY A 50 5.14 -8.50 -13.16
C GLY A 50 6.41 -7.79 -12.65
N TRP A 51 6.35 -6.50 -12.25
CA TRP A 51 7.53 -5.77 -11.76
C TRP A 51 8.23 -6.44 -10.57
N ARG A 52 7.48 -7.19 -9.74
CA ARG A 52 8.00 -7.90 -8.57
C ARG A 52 9.08 -8.93 -8.91
N ASP A 53 9.06 -9.49 -10.12
CA ASP A 53 10.02 -10.51 -10.55
C ASP A 53 11.26 -9.92 -11.22
N SER A 54 11.20 -8.66 -11.65
CA SER A 54 12.21 -8.02 -12.49
C SER A 54 12.98 -6.88 -11.82
N HIS A 55 12.50 -6.38 -10.68
CA HIS A 55 13.10 -5.24 -9.99
C HIS A 55 13.82 -5.67 -8.71
N GLN A 56 14.95 -5.02 -8.42
CA GLN A 56 15.69 -5.21 -7.18
C GLN A 56 16.31 -3.87 -6.72
N PRO A 57 16.52 -3.66 -5.40
CA PRO A 57 16.03 -4.49 -4.30
C PRO A 57 14.52 -4.33 -4.06
N ILE A 58 13.87 -5.39 -3.57
CA ILE A 58 12.47 -5.38 -3.12
C ILE A 58 12.40 -5.65 -1.62
N MET A 59 11.46 -4.99 -0.96
CA MET A 59 11.05 -5.29 0.42
C MET A 59 9.54 -5.48 0.48
N CYS A 60 9.06 -6.06 1.59
CA CYS A 60 7.64 -6.14 1.89
C CYS A 60 7.38 -5.52 3.27
N SER A 61 6.37 -4.66 3.38
CA SER A 61 5.87 -4.17 4.66
C SER A 61 4.58 -4.91 4.99
N TYR A 62 4.64 -5.73 6.05
CA TYR A 62 3.45 -6.38 6.59
C TYR A 62 2.81 -5.44 7.61
N LYS A 63 1.55 -5.09 7.38
CA LYS A 63 0.79 -4.20 8.26
C LYS A 63 -0.42 -4.94 8.76
N LEU A 64 -0.36 -5.38 10.01
CA LEU A 64 -1.53 -5.92 10.69
C LEU A 64 -2.44 -4.75 11.09
N VAL A 65 -3.70 -4.82 10.68
CA VAL A 65 -4.72 -3.82 10.98
C VAL A 65 -5.83 -4.52 11.75
N THR A 66 -6.12 -4.02 12.95
CA THR A 66 -7.23 -4.47 13.78
C THR A 66 -8.18 -3.29 13.99
N VAL A 67 -9.44 -3.46 13.60
CA VAL A 67 -10.48 -2.45 13.83
C VAL A 67 -11.49 -3.01 14.82
N LYS A 68 -11.89 -2.18 15.79
CA LYS A 68 -12.93 -2.53 16.78
C LYS A 68 -13.96 -1.40 16.83
N PHE A 69 -15.23 -1.73 16.58
CA PHE A 69 -16.32 -0.77 16.62
C PHE A 69 -17.57 -1.36 17.29
N GLU A 70 -17.83 -0.99 18.55
CA GLU A 70 -18.85 -1.63 19.39
C GLU A 70 -20.17 -0.86 19.40
N VAL A 71 -20.80 -0.72 18.23
CA VAL A 71 -22.14 -0.11 18.10
C VAL A 71 -23.12 -1.12 17.51
N TRP A 72 -24.21 -1.35 18.24
CA TRP A 72 -25.26 -2.29 17.84
C TRP A 72 -25.83 -1.93 16.47
N GLY A 73 -25.95 -2.93 15.60
CA GLY A 73 -26.45 -2.77 14.23
C GLY A 73 -25.48 -2.10 13.24
N LEU A 74 -24.32 -1.62 13.68
CA LEU A 74 -23.36 -0.90 12.82
C LEU A 74 -21.94 -1.50 12.81
N GLN A 75 -21.59 -2.35 13.78
CA GLN A 75 -20.26 -2.97 13.93
C GLN A 75 -19.65 -3.42 12.60
N THR A 76 -20.19 -4.47 11.98
CA THR A 76 -19.59 -5.10 10.79
C THR A 76 -19.42 -4.12 9.63
N ARG A 77 -20.44 -3.29 9.37
CA ARG A 77 -20.43 -2.33 8.25
C ARG A 77 -19.35 -1.27 8.42
N VAL A 78 -19.19 -0.76 9.64
CA VAL A 78 -18.20 0.28 9.94
C VAL A 78 -16.79 -0.31 9.96
N GLU A 79 -16.59 -1.48 10.56
CA GLU A 79 -15.29 -2.15 10.58
C GLU A 79 -14.79 -2.44 9.15
N GLN A 80 -15.64 -3.02 8.30
CA GLN A 80 -15.33 -3.25 6.88
C GLN A 80 -15.02 -1.96 6.12
N PHE A 81 -15.79 -0.90 6.37
CA PHE A 81 -15.53 0.41 5.77
C PHE A 81 -14.15 0.96 6.16
N VAL A 82 -13.79 0.88 7.44
CA VAL A 82 -12.49 1.34 7.93
C VAL A 82 -11.36 0.53 7.31
N HIS A 83 -11.49 -0.80 7.20
CA HIS A 83 -10.49 -1.62 6.51
C HIS A 83 -10.28 -1.21 5.05
N LYS A 84 -11.36 -0.89 4.32
CA LYS A 84 -11.26 -0.36 2.95
C LYS A 84 -10.53 0.98 2.92
N VAL A 85 -10.86 1.90 3.82
CA VAL A 85 -10.18 3.21 3.90
C VAL A 85 -8.69 3.04 4.22
N VAL A 86 -8.34 2.15 5.15
CA VAL A 86 -6.94 1.86 5.48
C VAL A 86 -6.20 1.29 4.27
N ARG A 87 -6.81 0.36 3.52
CA ARG A 87 -6.23 -0.16 2.28
C ARG A 87 -5.94 0.95 1.28
N ASP A 88 -6.90 1.86 1.05
CA ASP A 88 -6.75 2.97 0.10
C ASP A 88 -5.62 3.93 0.52
N ILE A 89 -5.54 4.27 1.82
CA ILE A 89 -4.45 5.11 2.38
C ILE A 89 -3.10 4.44 2.17
N LEU A 90 -3.00 3.13 2.42
CA LEU A 90 -1.77 2.39 2.24
C LEU A 90 -1.37 2.35 0.76
N LEU A 91 -2.29 2.06 -0.16
CA LEU A 91 -2.01 2.06 -1.59
C LEU A 91 -1.49 3.43 -2.07
N ILE A 92 -2.23 4.51 -1.78
CA ILE A 92 -1.86 5.87 -2.21
C ILE A 92 -0.52 6.29 -1.59
N GLY A 93 -0.35 6.08 -0.28
CA GLY A 93 0.88 6.47 0.42
C GLY A 93 2.13 5.74 -0.09
N HIS A 94 2.03 4.46 -0.47
CA HIS A 94 3.19 3.74 -1.01
C HIS A 94 3.47 4.08 -2.47
N ARG A 95 2.45 4.44 -3.26
CA ARG A 95 2.65 5.04 -4.61
C ARG A 95 3.45 6.33 -4.51
N GLN A 96 3.05 7.22 -3.61
CA GLN A 96 3.75 8.47 -3.32
C GLN A 96 5.18 8.25 -2.82
N ALA A 97 5.37 7.35 -1.85
CA ALA A 97 6.70 7.04 -1.32
C ALA A 97 7.68 6.56 -2.40
N PHE A 98 7.19 5.76 -3.38
CA PHE A 98 7.98 5.33 -4.53
C PHE A 98 8.28 6.48 -5.49
N ALA A 99 7.26 7.26 -5.86
CA ALA A 99 7.42 8.39 -6.79
C ALA A 99 8.26 9.53 -6.23
N TRP A 100 8.32 9.69 -4.90
CA TRP A 100 9.14 10.70 -4.24
C TRP A 100 10.52 10.19 -3.83
N VAL A 101 10.95 9.02 -4.32
CA VAL A 101 12.27 8.46 -3.97
C VAL A 101 13.40 9.45 -4.19
N ASP A 102 13.36 10.25 -5.26
CA ASP A 102 14.40 11.23 -5.53
C ASP A 102 14.43 12.38 -4.51
N GLU A 103 13.34 12.61 -3.77
CA GLU A 103 13.26 13.67 -2.76
C GLU A 103 13.89 13.26 -1.43
N TRP A 104 13.82 11.97 -1.07
CA TRP A 104 14.30 11.48 0.22
C TRP A 104 15.56 10.60 0.11
N TYR A 105 15.84 10.02 -1.06
CA TYR A 105 17.03 9.19 -1.25
C TYR A 105 18.31 10.01 -1.03
N GLY A 106 19.16 9.52 -0.13
CA GLY A 106 20.43 10.14 0.25
C GLY A 106 20.31 11.26 1.29
N LYS A 107 19.12 11.55 1.83
CA LYS A 107 18.98 12.42 3.00
C LYS A 107 19.22 11.63 4.29
N SER A 108 20.05 12.17 5.18
CA SER A 108 20.38 11.65 6.52
C SER A 108 19.78 12.52 7.60
#